data_AF-A0A7S4EYJ2-F1
#
_entry.id   AF-A0A7S4EYJ2-F1
#
_cell.length_a   1.000
_cell.length_b   1.000
_cell.length_c   1.000
_cell.angle_alpha   90.00
_cell.angle_beta   90.00
_cell.angle_gamma   90.00
#
_symmetry.space_group_name_H-M   'P 1'
#
loop_
_entity.id
_entity.type
_entity.pdbx_description
1 polymer ?
#
loop_
_entity_poly.entity_id
_entity_poly.type
_entity_poly.pdbx_seq_one_letter_code
_entity_poly.pdbx_strand_id
1 'polypeptide(L)'
;AELLALTSGEPAGPTRHRMTHLRRSAGLPYALLAVLYSEHNLKKGTQMLRLAMEQLLRLALKSSSNAPKAELDMSVDAVKAEADAVKADSDAVKGSAGDDAAQADDLGADLARVHALNLLRHICQDKAFGLGVLPFLSAAFRAAFLSLTAAQWAVRNSGTLLLAALLERALRNRRARDEHSQANALGIRDFFSRAPELYPFLLQQLRRSTASIVSDDGAASGAAAGVRPDLFALLLLLSKLVPSPTTQDGAADGIEVLAFVPLVRACGALPALRVRMVAARALVPLVATCQLADF
;
A
#
# COMPACT_ATOMS: atom_id res chain seq x y z
N ALA A 1 -3.41 -13.03 -20.48
CA ALA A 1 -4.73 -12.40 -20.66
C ALA A 1 -5.82 -13.15 -19.90
N GLU A 2 -6.02 -14.44 -20.16
CA GLU A 2 -7.08 -15.23 -19.49
C GLU A 2 -6.95 -15.29 -17.95
N LEU A 3 -5.74 -15.52 -17.42
CA LEU A 3 -5.51 -15.47 -15.97
C LEU A 3 -5.84 -14.10 -15.34
N LEU A 4 -5.62 -13.01 -16.07
CA LEU A 4 -5.96 -11.66 -15.60
C LEU A 4 -7.46 -11.37 -15.74
N ALA A 5 -8.13 -11.94 -16.75
CA ALA A 5 -9.59 -11.85 -16.87
C ALA A 5 -10.31 -12.63 -15.74
N LEU A 6 -9.71 -13.72 -15.26
CA LEU A 6 -10.21 -14.44 -14.09
C LEU A 6 -10.06 -13.63 -12.79
N THR A 7 -9.10 -12.69 -12.73
CA THR A 7 -8.95 -11.77 -11.60
C THR A 7 -9.99 -10.66 -11.59
N SER A 8 -10.56 -10.27 -12.74
CA SER A 8 -11.55 -9.19 -12.83
C SER A 8 -12.99 -9.65 -12.59
N GLY A 9 -13.23 -10.94 -12.38
CA GLY A 9 -14.58 -11.47 -12.10
C GLY A 9 -15.54 -11.46 -13.30
N GLU A 10 -15.07 -11.12 -14.50
CA GLU A 10 -15.94 -11.09 -15.70
C GLU A 10 -16.50 -12.48 -16.04
N PRO A 11 -17.78 -12.57 -16.43
CA PRO A 11 -18.33 -13.83 -16.93
C PRO A 11 -17.56 -14.26 -18.18
N ALA A 12 -17.07 -15.50 -18.16
CA ALA A 12 -16.41 -16.11 -19.29
C ALA A 12 -17.34 -16.10 -20.51
N GLY A 13 -16.96 -15.42 -21.59
CA GLY A 13 -17.64 -15.52 -22.88
C GLY A 13 -17.67 -16.96 -23.39
N PRO A 14 -18.54 -17.29 -24.37
CA PRO A 14 -18.92 -18.66 -24.73
C PRO A 14 -17.77 -19.56 -25.21
N THR A 15 -16.59 -19.01 -25.52
CA THR A 15 -15.40 -19.73 -25.98
C THR A 15 -14.25 -19.77 -24.97
N ARG A 16 -14.40 -19.21 -23.76
CA ARG A 16 -13.33 -19.21 -22.76
C ARG A 16 -13.35 -20.50 -21.94
N HIS A 17 -12.32 -21.33 -22.06
CA HIS A 17 -12.11 -22.48 -21.18
C HIS A 17 -12.05 -21.99 -19.72
N ARG A 18 -13.08 -22.32 -18.93
CA ARG A 18 -13.11 -22.05 -17.49
C ARG A 18 -11.94 -22.80 -16.85
N MET A 19 -10.88 -22.11 -16.45
CA MET A 19 -9.87 -22.65 -15.53
C MET A 19 -10.50 -22.75 -14.12
N THR A 20 -11.44 -23.69 -13.95
CA THR A 20 -12.12 -24.00 -12.68
C THR A 20 -11.23 -24.74 -11.68
N HIS A 21 -10.04 -25.17 -12.10
CA HIS A 21 -9.15 -26.00 -11.28
C HIS A 21 -8.24 -25.21 -10.31
N LEU A 22 -8.07 -23.89 -10.51
CA LEU A 22 -7.23 -23.09 -9.63
C LEU A 22 -8.09 -22.37 -8.60
N ARG A 23 -7.87 -22.66 -7.31
CA ARG A 23 -8.48 -21.91 -6.22
C ARG A 23 -8.05 -20.45 -6.34
N ARG A 24 -9.00 -19.52 -6.50
CA ARG A 24 -8.75 -18.11 -6.87
C ARG A 24 -7.73 -17.40 -5.96
N SER A 25 -7.72 -17.74 -4.67
CA SER A 25 -6.83 -17.17 -3.65
C SER A 25 -5.55 -17.96 -3.39
N ALA A 26 -5.39 -19.18 -3.94
CA ALA A 26 -4.22 -20.02 -3.66
C ALA A 26 -3.50 -20.49 -4.93
N GLY A 27 -4.19 -20.88 -6.00
CA GLY A 27 -3.56 -21.40 -7.22
C GLY A 27 -3.25 -20.32 -8.27
N LEU A 28 -4.07 -19.28 -8.35
CA LEU A 28 -3.95 -18.26 -9.39
C LEU A 28 -2.67 -17.42 -9.28
N PRO A 29 -2.20 -17.03 -8.07
CA PRO A 29 -0.89 -16.42 -7.91
C PRO A 29 0.26 -17.26 -8.44
N TYR A 30 0.31 -18.55 -8.09
CA TYR A 30 1.40 -19.42 -8.56
C TYR A 30 1.35 -19.66 -10.08
N ALA A 31 0.15 -19.76 -10.66
CA ALA A 31 0.00 -19.90 -12.11
C ALA A 31 0.49 -18.65 -12.84
N LEU A 32 0.11 -17.45 -12.37
CA LEU A 32 0.60 -16.20 -12.96
C LEU A 32 2.12 -16.06 -12.80
N LEU A 33 2.64 -16.35 -11.60
CA LEU A 33 4.08 -16.34 -11.36
C LEU A 33 4.82 -17.31 -12.28
N ALA A 34 4.34 -18.54 -12.46
CA ALA A 34 4.96 -19.53 -13.34
C ALA A 34 5.07 -19.04 -14.79
N VAL A 35 4.03 -18.36 -15.29
CA VAL A 35 4.05 -17.73 -16.61
C VAL A 35 5.08 -16.60 -16.66
N LEU A 36 5.12 -15.73 -15.66
CA LEU A 36 6.10 -14.64 -15.58
C LEU A 36 7.54 -15.17 -15.47
N TYR A 37 7.75 -16.24 -14.72
CA TYR A 37 9.04 -16.94 -14.62
C TYR A 37 9.48 -17.52 -15.95
N SER A 38 8.56 -18.10 -16.70
CA SER A 38 8.83 -18.67 -18.02
C SER A 38 9.32 -17.58 -18.99
N GLU A 39 8.69 -16.40 -18.99
CA GLU A 39 9.17 -15.25 -19.79
C GLU A 39 10.52 -14.74 -19.29
N HIS A 40 10.67 -14.54 -17.98
CA HIS A 40 11.90 -14.01 -17.38
C HIS A 40 13.13 -14.86 -17.74
N ASN A 41 12.98 -16.19 -17.67
CA ASN A 41 14.06 -17.13 -18.01
C ASN A 41 14.42 -17.11 -19.49
N LEU A 42 13.49 -16.74 -20.37
CA LEU A 42 13.73 -16.63 -21.81
C LEU A 42 14.50 -15.36 -22.19
N LYS A 43 14.73 -14.41 -21.26
CA LYS A 43 15.40 -13.10 -21.49
C LYS A 43 14.83 -12.28 -22.65
N LYS A 44 13.68 -12.67 -23.20
CA LYS A 44 12.90 -11.86 -24.13
C LYS A 44 12.22 -10.80 -23.29
N GLY A 45 12.24 -9.55 -23.78
CA GLY A 45 11.93 -8.34 -23.00
C GLY A 45 10.72 -8.51 -22.07
N THR A 46 10.79 -7.92 -20.87
CA THR A 46 9.87 -8.05 -19.72
C THR A 46 8.45 -7.49 -19.97
N GLN A 47 7.87 -7.78 -21.12
CA GLN A 47 6.60 -7.25 -21.56
C GLN A 47 5.45 -7.84 -20.75
N MET A 48 5.47 -9.15 -20.41
CA MET A 48 4.37 -9.73 -19.62
C MET A 48 4.40 -9.27 -18.17
N LEU A 49 5.57 -9.09 -17.56
CA LEU A 49 5.66 -8.49 -16.23
C LEU A 49 5.06 -7.08 -16.22
N ARG A 50 5.46 -6.24 -17.19
CA ARG A 50 4.92 -4.88 -17.33
C ARG A 50 3.40 -4.89 -17.50
N LEU A 51 2.89 -5.70 -18.44
CA LEU A 51 1.45 -5.81 -18.70
C LEU A 51 0.70 -6.33 -17.47
N ALA A 52 1.23 -7.34 -16.77
CA ALA A 52 0.63 -7.86 -15.56
C ALA A 52 0.56 -6.77 -14.47
N MET A 53 1.65 -6.05 -14.24
CA MET A 53 1.68 -4.95 -13.27
C MET A 53 0.68 -3.85 -13.62
N GLU A 54 0.62 -3.40 -14.87
CA GLU A 54 -0.32 -2.38 -15.34
C GLU A 54 -1.79 -2.80 -15.13
N GLN A 55 -2.14 -4.03 -15.49
CA GLN A 55 -3.51 -4.54 -15.32
C GLN A 55 -3.89 -4.75 -13.85
N LEU A 56 -2.99 -5.35 -13.05
CA LEU A 56 -3.24 -5.56 -11.63
C LEU A 56 -3.36 -4.25 -10.87
N LEU A 57 -2.53 -3.25 -11.18
CA LEU A 57 -2.62 -1.91 -10.59
C LEU A 57 -3.93 -1.21 -10.99
N ARG A 58 -4.35 -1.34 -12.25
CA ARG A 58 -5.64 -0.81 -12.72
C ARG A 58 -6.81 -1.40 -11.93
N LEU A 59 -6.79 -2.71 -11.68
CA LEU A 59 -7.81 -3.37 -10.87
C LEU A 59 -7.75 -2.92 -9.41
N ALA A 60 -6.57 -2.90 -8.80
CA ALA A 60 -6.39 -2.53 -7.39
C ALA A 60 -6.81 -1.08 -7.08
N LEU A 61 -6.57 -0.15 -8.02
CA LEU A 61 -6.88 1.28 -7.87
C LEU A 61 -8.36 1.63 -8.16
N LYS A 62 -9.15 0.71 -8.72
CA LYS A 62 -10.57 0.94 -8.95
C LYS A 62 -11.26 1.12 -7.60
N SER A 63 -11.95 2.24 -7.38
CA SER A 63 -12.71 2.46 -6.14
C SER A 63 -14.08 1.80 -6.26
N SER A 64 -14.49 1.02 -5.25
CA SER A 64 -15.90 0.62 -5.07
C SER A 64 -16.74 1.88 -4.87
N SER A 65 -17.96 1.87 -5.40
CA SER A 65 -18.88 3.01 -5.32
C SER A 65 -19.41 3.27 -3.90
N ASN A 66 -19.18 2.32 -2.98
CA ASN A 66 -19.62 2.39 -1.60
C ASN A 66 -18.47 2.82 -0.67
N ALA A 67 -18.35 4.13 -0.43
CA ALA A 67 -17.49 4.64 0.65
C ALA A 67 -18.12 4.28 2.01
N PRO A 68 -17.37 3.69 2.97
CA PRO A 68 -17.93 3.30 4.25
C PRO A 68 -18.09 4.52 5.17
N LYS A 69 -19.20 4.57 5.91
CA LYS A 69 -19.29 5.27 7.19
C LYS A 69 -18.32 4.58 8.16
N ALA A 70 -17.58 5.38 8.93
CA ALA A 70 -16.59 4.93 9.88
C ALA A 70 -17.20 3.95 10.89
N GLU A 71 -16.88 2.66 10.75
CA GLU A 71 -17.05 1.69 11.83
C GLU A 71 -15.69 1.44 12.49
N LEU A 72 -15.65 1.83 13.75
CA LEU A 72 -14.55 1.69 14.69
C LEU A 72 -14.41 0.20 15.07
N ASP A 73 -13.25 -0.39 14.81
CA ASP A 73 -12.46 -1.06 15.84
C ASP A 73 -11.07 -1.41 15.26
N MET A 74 -10.03 -0.71 15.72
CA MET A 74 -8.65 -1.17 15.60
C MET A 74 -7.94 -0.90 16.93
N SER A 75 -8.32 -1.70 17.93
CA SER A 75 -7.45 -2.07 19.02
C SER A 75 -6.05 -2.42 18.50
N VAL A 76 -5.05 -1.89 19.20
CA VAL A 76 -3.75 -1.60 18.65
C VAL A 76 -2.84 -2.83 18.59
N ASP A 77 -3.27 -4.05 18.91
CA ASP A 77 -2.36 -5.18 19.08
C ASP A 77 -2.11 -6.08 17.84
N ALA A 78 -2.64 -5.72 16.67
CA ALA A 78 -2.55 -6.53 15.45
C ALA A 78 -1.31 -6.26 14.56
N VAL A 79 -0.12 -6.07 15.14
CA VAL A 79 1.16 -6.04 14.38
C VAL A 79 2.03 -7.27 14.71
N LYS A 80 1.50 -8.29 15.43
CA LYS A 80 2.32 -9.45 15.81
C LYS A 80 1.67 -10.84 15.77
N ALA A 81 0.49 -11.02 15.20
CA ALA A 81 -0.07 -12.37 15.05
C ALA A 81 -1.04 -12.45 13.87
N GLU A 82 -0.69 -13.23 12.84
CA GLU A 82 -1.58 -14.18 12.15
C GLU A 82 -0.82 -14.81 10.96
N ALA A 83 0.04 -15.77 11.31
CA ALA A 83 0.08 -17.01 10.55
C ALA A 83 -1.08 -17.87 11.08
N ASP A 84 -1.79 -18.53 10.17
CA ASP A 84 -2.92 -19.45 10.40
C ASP A 84 -4.31 -18.83 10.71
N ALA A 85 -5.06 -18.50 9.66
CA ALA A 85 -6.51 -18.81 9.54
C ALA A 85 -7.06 -18.39 8.16
N VAL A 86 -7.14 -19.34 7.21
CA VAL A 86 -8.08 -19.23 6.08
C VAL A 86 -8.98 -20.47 6.13
N LYS A 87 -10.12 -20.33 6.80
CA LYS A 87 -11.20 -21.31 6.70
C LYS A 87 -12.55 -20.60 6.71
N ALA A 88 -13.27 -20.84 5.61
CA ALA A 88 -14.71 -20.73 5.38
C ALA A 88 -15.44 -19.47 5.91
N ASP A 89 -15.99 -18.69 4.99
CA ASP A 89 -17.43 -18.47 5.04
C ASP A 89 -17.98 -18.25 3.63
N SER A 90 -18.93 -19.10 3.25
CA SER A 90 -19.69 -18.99 2.01
C SER A 90 -21.08 -19.52 2.29
N ASP A 91 -21.83 -18.90 3.21
CA ASP A 91 -23.26 -19.14 3.35
C ASP A 91 -23.92 -18.00 4.13
N ALA A 92 -24.38 -16.97 3.42
CA ALA A 92 -25.63 -16.24 3.68
C ALA A 92 -25.70 -15.02 2.74
N VAL A 93 -26.76 -14.92 1.93
CA VAL A 93 -27.71 -13.81 1.93
C VAL A 93 -28.84 -14.17 0.96
N LYS A 94 -30.06 -14.19 1.49
CA LYS A 94 -31.33 -14.30 0.77
C LYS A 94 -32.09 -13.00 1.03
N GLY A 95 -32.32 -12.16 0.02
CA GLY A 95 -33.34 -11.11 0.07
C GLY A 95 -33.13 -9.84 -0.78
N SER A 96 -34.13 -9.56 -1.64
CA SER A 96 -34.55 -8.26 -2.25
C SER A 96 -33.97 -7.84 -3.61
N ALA A 97 -34.64 -8.32 -4.67
CA ALA A 97 -34.30 -8.30 -6.10
C ALA A 97 -34.18 -6.93 -6.83
N GLY A 98 -34.08 -5.80 -6.13
CA GLY A 98 -33.96 -4.45 -6.73
C GLY A 98 -32.58 -3.81 -6.60
N ASP A 99 -31.94 -3.97 -5.45
CA ASP A 99 -30.59 -3.44 -5.13
C ASP A 99 -29.47 -4.49 -5.35
N ASP A 100 -29.87 -5.75 -5.59
CA ASP A 100 -28.99 -6.91 -5.67
C ASP A 100 -27.97 -6.86 -6.83
N ALA A 101 -28.32 -6.25 -7.97
CA ALA A 101 -27.44 -6.24 -9.14
C ALA A 101 -26.23 -5.29 -8.97
N ALA A 102 -26.47 -4.09 -8.43
CA ALA A 102 -25.40 -3.12 -8.16
C ALA A 102 -24.51 -3.57 -7.00
N GLN A 103 -25.09 -4.20 -5.96
CA GLN A 103 -24.33 -4.79 -4.86
C GLN A 103 -23.55 -6.05 -5.27
N ALA A 104 -24.10 -6.89 -6.15
CA ALA A 104 -23.38 -8.04 -6.69
C ALA A 104 -22.18 -7.62 -7.56
N ASP A 105 -22.34 -6.58 -8.38
CA ASP A 105 -21.26 -6.01 -9.18
C ASP A 105 -20.18 -5.35 -8.31
N ASP A 106 -20.57 -4.65 -7.24
CA ASP A 106 -19.65 -4.02 -6.29
C ASP A 106 -18.86 -5.08 -5.48
N LEU A 107 -19.53 -6.16 -5.05
CA LEU A 107 -18.90 -7.30 -4.37
C LEU A 107 -17.91 -8.04 -5.31
N GLY A 108 -18.29 -8.21 -6.57
CA GLY A 108 -17.41 -8.77 -7.60
C GLY A 108 -16.17 -7.91 -7.86
N ALA A 109 -16.36 -6.58 -7.89
CA ALA A 109 -15.28 -5.62 -8.05
C ALA A 109 -14.31 -5.62 -6.85
N ASP A 110 -14.82 -5.68 -5.62
CA ASP A 110 -13.98 -5.73 -4.43
C ASP A 110 -13.24 -7.06 -4.29
N LEU A 111 -13.86 -8.18 -4.68
CA LEU A 111 -13.18 -9.46 -4.78
C LEU A 111 -12.03 -9.42 -5.79
N ALA A 112 -12.26 -8.80 -6.95
CA ALA A 112 -11.23 -8.61 -7.97
C ALA A 112 -10.05 -7.76 -7.45
N ARG A 113 -10.35 -6.71 -6.67
CA ARG A 113 -9.34 -5.86 -6.02
C ARG A 113 -8.51 -6.64 -5.01
N VAL A 114 -9.14 -7.47 -4.16
CA VAL A 114 -8.45 -8.33 -3.19
C VAL A 114 -7.48 -9.27 -3.91
N HIS A 115 -7.92 -9.91 -4.99
CA HIS A 115 -7.05 -10.78 -5.80
C HIS A 115 -5.90 -10.01 -6.43
N ALA A 116 -6.16 -8.82 -7.00
CA ALA A 116 -5.13 -7.99 -7.59
C ALA A 116 -4.06 -7.55 -6.57
N LEU A 117 -4.48 -7.10 -5.38
CA LEU A 117 -3.58 -6.70 -4.29
C LEU A 117 -2.69 -7.86 -3.82
N ASN A 118 -3.25 -9.06 -3.67
CA ASN A 118 -2.48 -10.25 -3.28
C ASN A 118 -1.49 -10.68 -4.38
N LEU A 119 -1.86 -10.58 -5.65
CA LEU A 119 -0.96 -10.86 -6.77
C LEU A 119 0.19 -9.86 -6.84
N LEU A 120 -0.11 -8.57 -6.69
CA LEU A 120 0.91 -7.52 -6.61
C LEU A 120 1.89 -7.80 -5.46
N ARG A 121 1.38 -8.23 -4.29
CA ARG A 121 2.22 -8.59 -3.14
C ARG A 121 3.19 -9.70 -3.52
N HIS A 122 2.70 -10.80 -4.09
CA HIS A 122 3.54 -11.92 -4.49
C HIS A 122 4.61 -11.53 -5.51
N ILE A 123 4.25 -10.74 -6.54
CA ILE A 123 5.20 -10.26 -7.55
C ILE A 123 6.26 -9.34 -6.91
N CYS A 124 5.88 -8.46 -5.98
CA CYS A 124 6.81 -7.52 -5.34
C CYS A 124 7.80 -8.20 -4.38
N GLN A 125 7.36 -9.26 -3.69
CA GLN A 125 8.20 -10.06 -2.78
C GLN A 125 9.18 -10.96 -3.52
N ASP A 126 8.85 -11.33 -4.75
CA ASP A 126 9.68 -12.20 -5.55
C ASP A 126 11.00 -11.53 -5.96
N LYS A 127 12.11 -12.21 -5.70
CA LYS A 127 13.46 -11.72 -5.99
C LYS A 127 13.76 -11.72 -7.48
N ALA A 128 13.15 -12.61 -8.26
CA ALA A 128 13.37 -12.72 -9.69
C ALA A 128 12.94 -11.45 -10.43
N PHE A 129 11.86 -10.80 -9.97
CA PHE A 129 11.34 -9.56 -10.56
C PHE A 129 11.96 -8.30 -9.92
N GLY A 130 13.08 -8.46 -9.22
CA GLY A 130 13.93 -7.44 -8.59
C GLY A 130 13.85 -6.04 -9.21
N LEU A 131 14.46 -5.89 -10.37
CA LEU A 131 14.56 -4.60 -11.06
C LEU A 131 13.31 -4.27 -11.87
N GLY A 132 12.60 -5.28 -12.37
CA GLY A 132 11.42 -5.11 -13.23
C GLY A 132 10.21 -4.48 -12.54
N VAL A 133 10.09 -4.63 -11.22
CA VAL A 133 9.00 -4.04 -10.42
C VAL A 133 9.25 -2.57 -10.05
N LEU A 134 10.51 -2.10 -10.06
CA LEU A 134 10.87 -0.75 -9.60
C LEU A 134 10.07 0.38 -10.26
N PRO A 135 9.80 0.38 -11.59
CA PRO A 135 9.00 1.43 -12.23
C PRO A 135 7.57 1.53 -11.70
N PHE A 136 7.05 0.46 -11.10
CA PHE A 136 5.67 0.38 -10.60
C PHE A 136 5.57 0.67 -9.10
N LEU A 137 6.69 0.97 -8.44
CA LEU A 137 6.75 1.09 -6.97
C LEU A 137 5.81 2.18 -6.46
N SER A 138 5.80 3.36 -7.08
CA SER A 138 4.90 4.46 -6.73
C SER A 138 3.43 4.03 -6.80
N ALA A 139 3.02 3.43 -7.92
CA ALA A 139 1.64 3.00 -8.13
C ALA A 139 1.23 1.89 -7.16
N ALA A 140 2.12 0.94 -6.86
CA ALA A 140 1.87 -0.13 -5.90
C ALA A 140 1.69 0.41 -4.48
N PHE A 141 2.53 1.36 -4.04
CA PHE A 141 2.33 2.03 -2.75
C PHE A 141 1.02 2.80 -2.70
N ARG A 142 0.66 3.53 -3.77
CA ARG A 142 -0.63 4.24 -3.83
C ARG A 142 -1.81 3.28 -3.70
N ALA A 143 -1.79 2.14 -4.41
CA ALA A 143 -2.81 1.11 -4.30
C ALA A 143 -2.91 0.53 -2.87
N ALA A 144 -1.76 0.29 -2.23
CA ALA A 144 -1.71 -0.18 -0.85
C ALA A 144 -2.30 0.86 0.12
N PHE A 145 -1.90 2.13 0.04
CA PHE A 145 -2.44 3.18 0.92
C PHE A 145 -3.94 3.42 0.73
N LEU A 146 -4.41 3.49 -0.52
CA LEU A 146 -5.83 3.71 -0.82
C LEU A 146 -6.72 2.54 -0.38
N SER A 147 -6.19 1.31 -0.36
CA SER A 147 -6.95 0.14 0.12
C SER A 147 -7.11 0.11 1.64
N LEU A 148 -6.25 0.78 2.42
CA LEU A 148 -6.39 0.85 3.89
C LEU A 148 -7.65 1.58 4.35
N THR A 149 -8.23 2.43 3.51
CA THR A 149 -9.47 3.16 3.79
C THR A 149 -10.68 2.60 3.05
N ALA A 150 -10.59 1.40 2.50
CA ALA A 150 -11.70 0.74 1.80
C ALA A 150 -12.82 0.30 2.78
N ALA A 151 -14.07 0.24 2.30
CA ALA A 151 -15.22 -0.28 3.04
C ALA A 151 -15.08 -1.75 3.42
N GLN A 152 -14.66 -2.56 2.45
CA GLN A 152 -14.49 -3.99 2.63
C GLN A 152 -13.25 -4.29 3.46
N TRP A 153 -13.45 -5.01 4.57
CA TRP A 153 -12.35 -5.48 5.43
C TRP A 153 -11.31 -6.29 4.66
N ALA A 154 -11.74 -7.16 3.74
CA ALA A 154 -10.85 -7.98 2.94
C ALA A 154 -9.88 -7.14 2.08
N VAL A 155 -10.37 -6.03 1.52
CA VAL A 155 -9.55 -5.08 0.74
C VAL A 155 -8.53 -4.39 1.65
N ARG A 156 -8.94 -3.97 2.85
CA ARG A 156 -8.01 -3.37 3.84
C ARG A 156 -6.91 -4.35 4.24
N ASN A 157 -7.25 -5.60 4.54
CA ASN A 157 -6.28 -6.63 4.92
C ASN A 157 -5.26 -6.91 3.80
N SER A 158 -5.74 -7.14 2.56
CA SER A 158 -4.86 -7.32 1.40
C SER A 158 -3.98 -6.09 1.13
N GLY A 159 -4.51 -4.88 1.34
CA GLY A 159 -3.76 -3.63 1.29
C GLY A 159 -2.62 -3.56 2.30
N THR A 160 -2.90 -3.91 3.56
CA THR A 160 -1.89 -3.98 4.63
C THR A 160 -0.78 -4.97 4.30
N LEU A 161 -1.13 -6.16 3.79
CA LEU A 161 -0.15 -7.18 3.41
C LEU A 161 0.71 -6.74 2.21
N LEU A 162 0.12 -6.06 1.23
CA LEU A 162 0.88 -5.45 0.13
C LEU A 162 1.81 -4.35 0.63
N LEU A 163 1.34 -3.48 1.53
CA LEU A 163 2.17 -2.41 2.09
C LEU A 163 3.37 -2.97 2.83
N ALA A 164 3.18 -3.99 3.67
CA ALA A 164 4.27 -4.65 4.40
C ALA A 164 5.32 -5.21 3.43
N ALA A 165 4.88 -5.90 2.37
CA ALA A 165 5.76 -6.40 1.32
C ALA A 165 6.53 -5.29 0.59
N LEU A 166 5.86 -4.17 0.27
CA LEU A 166 6.48 -3.03 -0.39
C LEU A 166 7.48 -2.31 0.52
N LEU A 167 7.20 -2.18 1.81
CA LEU A 167 8.12 -1.61 2.79
C LEU A 167 9.39 -2.45 2.87
N GLU A 168 9.26 -3.76 3.04
CA GLU A 168 10.42 -4.67 3.02
C GLU A 168 11.19 -4.55 1.70
N ARG A 169 10.50 -4.43 0.57
CA ARG A 169 11.14 -4.37 -0.75
C ARG A 169 11.86 -3.06 -1.03
N ALA A 170 11.21 -1.94 -0.75
CA ALA A 170 11.73 -0.61 -1.03
C ALA A 170 12.90 -0.27 -0.11
N LEU A 171 12.78 -0.64 1.17
CA LEU A 171 13.77 -0.35 2.22
C LEU A 171 14.91 -1.37 2.27
N ARG A 172 14.81 -2.51 1.57
CA ARG A 172 15.90 -3.48 1.47
C ARG A 172 17.01 -2.95 0.56
N ASN A 173 17.94 -2.21 1.17
CA ASN A 173 19.19 -1.80 0.56
C ASN A 173 20.30 -2.67 1.15
N ARG A 174 20.61 -3.83 0.55
CA ARG A 174 21.64 -4.75 1.09
C ARG A 174 23.05 -4.32 0.66
N ARG A 175 23.54 -3.20 1.21
CA ARG A 175 24.92 -2.73 1.00
C ARG A 175 25.93 -3.44 1.92
N ALA A 176 25.49 -3.89 3.09
CA ALA A 176 26.27 -4.59 4.10
C ALA A 176 25.66 -5.96 4.44
N ARG A 177 26.51 -6.89 4.89
CA ARG A 177 26.13 -8.27 5.25
C ARG A 177 25.20 -8.35 6.46
N ASP A 178 25.33 -7.41 7.41
CA ASP A 178 24.43 -7.29 8.55
C ASP A 178 23.15 -6.56 8.14
N GLU A 179 22.00 -7.23 8.29
CA GLU A 179 20.69 -6.72 7.89
C GLU A 179 20.27 -5.47 8.68
N HIS A 180 20.82 -5.26 9.89
CA HIS A 180 20.53 -4.09 10.73
C HIS A 180 21.55 -2.95 10.61
N SER A 181 22.53 -3.07 9.69
CA SER A 181 23.53 -2.02 9.49
C SER A 181 22.89 -0.72 9.01
N GLN A 182 23.32 0.43 9.56
CA GLN A 182 22.94 1.75 9.06
C GLN A 182 23.33 1.96 7.59
N ALA A 183 24.35 1.24 7.10
CA ALA A 183 24.73 1.23 5.69
C ALA A 183 23.61 0.68 4.77
N ASN A 184 22.69 -0.12 5.33
CA ASN A 184 21.52 -0.66 4.65
C ASN A 184 20.27 0.22 4.75
N ALA A 185 20.36 1.36 5.41
CA ALA A 185 19.24 2.28 5.47
C ALA A 185 19.03 2.98 4.12
N LEU A 186 17.78 3.33 3.84
CA LEU A 186 17.42 4.08 2.63
C LEU A 186 17.15 5.54 3.00
N GLY A 187 17.89 6.45 2.38
CA GLY A 187 17.67 7.89 2.54
C GLY A 187 16.32 8.32 1.99
N ILE A 188 15.69 9.31 2.61
CA ILE A 188 14.38 9.82 2.16
C ILE A 188 14.39 10.34 0.72
N ARG A 189 15.45 11.04 0.30
CA ARG A 189 15.61 11.50 -1.10
C ARG A 189 15.81 10.33 -2.06
N ASP A 190 16.60 9.32 -1.69
CA ASP A 190 16.79 8.10 -2.47
C ASP A 190 15.49 7.30 -2.63
N PHE A 191 14.63 7.32 -1.62
CA PHE A 191 13.32 6.71 -1.70
C PHE A 191 12.43 7.43 -2.73
N PHE A 192 12.36 8.75 -2.66
CA PHE A 192 11.55 9.54 -3.61
C PHE A 192 12.13 9.59 -5.02
N SER A 193 13.45 9.46 -5.20
CA SER A 193 14.02 9.31 -6.55
C SER A 193 13.63 7.99 -7.21
N ARG A 194 13.44 6.92 -6.43
CA ARG A 194 12.92 5.63 -6.89
C ARG A 194 11.40 5.62 -7.08
N ALA A 195 10.68 6.42 -6.31
CA ALA A 195 9.22 6.50 -6.32
C ALA A 195 8.72 7.97 -6.36
N PRO A 196 8.94 8.71 -7.47
CA PRO A 196 8.75 10.16 -7.52
C PRO A 196 7.29 10.59 -7.34
N GLU A 197 6.34 9.87 -7.94
CA GLU A 197 4.91 10.16 -7.81
C GLU A 197 4.38 9.97 -6.38
N LEU A 198 5.14 9.27 -5.53
CA LEU A 198 4.73 9.04 -4.15
C LEU A 198 4.93 10.30 -3.30
N TYR A 199 5.90 11.16 -3.62
CA TYR A 199 6.11 12.43 -2.90
C TYR A 199 4.83 13.30 -2.82
N PRO A 200 4.24 13.75 -3.96
CA PRO A 200 3.03 14.58 -3.91
C PRO A 200 1.83 13.83 -3.33
N PHE A 201 1.75 12.51 -3.52
CA PHE A 201 0.68 11.69 -2.96
C PHE A 201 0.71 11.63 -1.43
N LEU A 202 1.86 11.32 -0.82
CA LEU A 202 1.98 11.24 0.64
C LEU A 202 1.69 12.61 1.27
N LEU A 203 2.18 13.69 0.66
CA LEU A 203 1.93 15.06 1.13
C LEU A 203 0.44 15.38 1.10
N GLN A 204 -0.26 15.00 0.02
CA GLN A 204 -1.71 15.17 -0.09
C GLN A 204 -2.47 14.35 0.97
N GLN A 205 -2.11 13.09 1.20
CA GLN A 205 -2.78 12.27 2.21
C GLN A 205 -2.56 12.80 3.62
N LEU A 206 -1.34 13.23 3.96
CA LEU A 206 -1.04 13.84 5.26
C LEU A 206 -1.81 15.14 5.47
N ARG A 207 -1.92 16.00 4.45
CA ARG A 207 -2.76 17.22 4.51
C ARG A 207 -4.22 16.88 4.80
N ARG A 208 -4.78 15.87 4.12
CA ARG A 208 -6.17 15.44 4.38
C ARG A 208 -6.37 14.93 5.80
N SER A 209 -5.43 14.14 6.31
CA SER A 209 -5.49 13.58 7.67
C SER A 209 -5.25 14.62 8.77
N THR A 210 -4.58 15.73 8.45
CA THR A 210 -4.26 16.80 9.41
C THR A 210 -5.19 18.01 9.32
N ALA A 211 -5.95 18.16 8.22
CA ALA A 211 -6.90 19.26 8.04
C ALA A 211 -7.96 19.32 9.17
N SER A 212 -8.41 18.18 9.67
CA SER A 212 -9.33 18.09 10.80
C SER A 212 -8.70 18.42 12.16
N ILE A 213 -7.37 18.42 12.26
CA ILE A 213 -6.62 18.71 13.50
C ILE A 213 -6.38 20.22 13.63
N VAL A 214 -6.18 20.92 12.50
CA VAL A 214 -5.78 22.33 12.44
C VAL A 214 -6.98 23.29 12.35
N SER A 215 -8.19 22.78 12.13
CA SER A 215 -9.40 23.62 12.08
C SER A 215 -9.73 24.17 13.47
N ASP A 216 -9.31 25.42 13.67
CA ASP A 216 -9.22 26.19 14.90
C ASP A 216 -10.54 26.88 15.30
N ASP A 217 -11.60 26.11 15.53
CA ASP A 217 -12.75 26.59 16.29
C ASP A 217 -12.71 25.88 17.64
N GLY A 218 -12.40 26.62 18.72
CA GLY A 218 -12.19 26.15 20.10
C GLY A 218 -13.32 25.35 20.77
N ALA A 219 -14.27 24.81 20.03
CA ALA A 219 -14.96 23.60 20.42
C ALA A 219 -14.06 22.42 20.06
N ALA A 220 -13.57 21.69 21.06
CA ALA A 220 -13.05 20.35 20.85
C ALA A 220 -14.17 19.47 20.24
N SER A 221 -14.42 19.61 18.93
CA SER A 221 -15.24 18.69 18.16
C SER A 221 -14.48 17.39 18.23
N GLY A 222 -14.95 16.53 19.13
CA GLY A 222 -14.14 15.52 19.77
C GLY A 222 -13.28 14.74 18.79
N ALA A 223 -12.14 14.32 19.33
CA ALA A 223 -11.34 13.16 18.98
C ALA A 223 -12.13 11.83 18.74
N ALA A 224 -13.45 11.89 18.48
CA ALA A 224 -14.32 10.82 18.07
C ALA A 224 -14.26 10.53 16.56
N ALA A 225 -13.75 11.45 15.73
CA ALA A 225 -13.36 11.12 14.36
C ALA A 225 -12.06 10.30 14.42
N GLY A 226 -12.20 8.98 14.50
CA GLY A 226 -11.09 8.04 14.63
C GLY A 226 -9.96 8.34 13.65
N VAL A 227 -8.72 8.08 14.09
CA VAL A 227 -7.53 8.25 13.24
C VAL A 227 -7.70 7.43 11.97
N ARG A 228 -7.54 8.07 10.81
CA ARG A 228 -7.64 7.36 9.53
C ARG A 228 -6.60 6.22 9.48
N PRO A 229 -6.98 4.99 9.08
CA PRO A 229 -6.07 3.84 9.09
C PRO A 229 -4.80 4.04 8.24
N ASP A 230 -4.90 4.83 7.17
CA ASP A 230 -3.77 5.18 6.29
C ASP A 230 -2.74 6.08 6.98
N LEU A 231 -3.13 6.92 7.94
CA LEU A 231 -2.21 7.84 8.61
C LEU A 231 -1.07 7.10 9.30
N PHE A 232 -1.39 6.06 10.08
CA PHE A 232 -0.37 5.30 10.78
C PHE A 232 0.61 4.64 9.82
N ALA A 233 0.11 4.09 8.71
CA ALA A 233 0.92 3.50 7.65
C ALA A 233 1.84 4.51 6.96
N LEU A 234 1.36 5.74 6.70
CA LEU A 234 2.14 6.82 6.10
C LEU A 234 3.29 7.23 7.02
N LEU A 235 2.99 7.43 8.31
CA LEU A 235 3.99 7.74 9.32
C LEU A 235 4.98 6.58 9.51
N LEU A 236 4.51 5.34 9.43
CA LEU A 236 5.35 4.16 9.51
C LEU A 236 6.36 4.12 8.36
N LEU A 237 5.91 4.33 7.12
CA LEU A 237 6.80 4.44 5.96
C LEU A 237 7.89 5.49 6.19
N LEU A 238 7.50 6.71 6.57
CA LEU A 238 8.44 7.80 6.84
C LEU A 238 9.41 7.43 7.96
N SER A 239 8.94 6.85 9.06
CA SER A 239 9.77 6.48 10.22
C SER A 239 10.85 5.43 9.94
N LYS A 240 10.81 4.77 8.77
CA LYS A 240 11.79 3.76 8.35
C LYS A 240 12.87 4.30 7.43
N LEU A 241 12.75 5.55 7.00
CA LEU A 241 13.75 6.23 6.18
C LEU A 241 14.83 6.86 7.07
N VAL A 242 15.97 7.18 6.49
CA VAL A 242 17.05 7.93 7.17
C VAL A 242 17.27 9.31 6.56
N PRO A 243 17.86 10.24 7.34
CA PRO A 243 18.28 11.54 6.83
C PRO A 243 19.18 11.37 5.60
N SER A 244 19.00 12.26 4.61
CA SER A 244 19.86 12.30 3.45
C SER A 244 20.92 13.40 3.63
N PRO A 245 22.21 13.14 3.30
CA PRO A 245 23.29 14.11 3.46
C PRO A 245 23.10 15.38 2.62
N THR A 246 22.29 15.31 1.57
CA THR A 246 22.01 16.41 0.63
C THR A 246 20.72 17.14 0.98
N THR A 247 20.40 17.28 2.26
CA THR A 247 19.22 18.03 2.73
C THR A 247 19.39 19.55 2.64
N GLN A 248 20.53 20.04 2.12
CA GLN A 248 20.66 21.45 1.75
C GLN A 248 19.59 21.84 0.71
N ASP A 249 18.89 22.91 1.02
CA ASP A 249 17.86 23.56 0.21
C ASP A 249 18.38 23.85 -1.20
N GLY A 250 18.06 22.94 -2.12
CA GLY A 250 18.54 22.97 -3.49
C GLY A 250 17.60 22.14 -4.33
N ALA A 251 16.62 22.83 -4.91
CA ALA A 251 15.46 22.33 -5.66
C ALA A 251 15.79 21.65 -7.00
N ALA A 252 16.94 20.98 -7.15
CA ALA A 252 17.31 20.35 -8.42
C ALA A 252 16.32 19.23 -8.81
N ASP A 253 15.74 18.52 -7.84
CA ASP A 253 14.87 17.35 -8.06
C ASP A 253 13.38 17.62 -7.81
N GLY A 254 12.97 18.84 -7.43
CA GLY A 254 11.58 19.18 -7.09
C GLY A 254 11.01 18.51 -5.82
N ILE A 255 11.85 17.85 -5.00
CA ILE A 255 11.46 17.18 -3.75
C ILE A 255 11.83 18.07 -2.56
N GLU A 256 10.81 18.61 -1.87
CA GLU A 256 10.96 19.44 -0.68
C GLU A 256 10.62 18.61 0.58
N VAL A 257 11.62 17.95 1.15
CA VAL A 257 11.43 17.07 2.32
C VAL A 257 10.87 17.83 3.53
N LEU A 258 11.22 19.11 3.68
CA LEU A 258 10.75 19.95 4.78
C LEU A 258 9.24 20.22 4.74
N ALA A 259 8.59 20.07 3.59
CA ALA A 259 7.13 20.22 3.46
C ALA A 259 6.35 19.21 4.31
N PHE A 260 6.96 18.07 4.68
CA PHE A 260 6.35 17.07 5.56
C PHE A 260 6.35 17.48 7.04
N VAL A 261 7.32 18.31 7.48
CA VAL A 261 7.54 18.64 8.89
C VAL A 261 6.31 19.22 9.60
N PRO A 262 5.62 20.26 9.09
CA PRO A 262 4.46 20.82 9.78
C PRO A 262 3.31 19.79 9.88
N LEU A 263 3.12 18.97 8.85
CA LEU A 263 2.06 17.95 8.81
C LEU A 263 2.33 16.81 9.81
N VAL A 264 3.56 16.30 9.85
CA VAL A 264 3.95 15.24 10.79
C VAL A 264 3.92 15.78 12.23
N ARG A 265 4.33 17.03 12.46
CA ARG A 265 4.23 17.67 13.78
C ARG A 265 2.78 17.78 14.27
N ALA A 266 1.84 18.14 13.39
CA ALA A 266 0.42 18.17 13.72
C ALA A 266 -0.12 16.81 14.17
N CYS A 267 0.39 15.71 13.62
CA CYS A 267 0.02 14.36 14.06
C CYS A 267 0.42 14.06 15.52
N GLY A 268 1.36 14.82 16.09
CA GLY A 268 1.75 14.74 17.49
C GLY A 268 0.68 15.22 18.48
N ALA A 269 -0.30 16.00 18.01
CA ALA A 269 -1.44 16.46 18.81
C ALA A 269 -2.58 15.42 18.91
N LEU A 270 -2.51 14.33 18.14
CA LEU A 270 -3.54 13.29 18.16
C LEU A 270 -3.56 12.52 19.48
N PRO A 271 -4.74 12.10 19.97
CA PRO A 271 -4.88 11.41 21.26
C PRO A 271 -4.15 10.06 21.29
N ALA A 272 -4.09 9.37 20.14
CA ALA A 272 -3.51 8.03 20.03
C ALA A 272 -1.99 8.04 20.27
N LEU A 273 -1.54 7.45 21.38
CA LEU A 273 -0.13 7.42 21.77
C LEU A 273 0.78 6.80 20.69
N ARG A 274 0.34 5.70 20.06
CA ARG A 274 1.16 5.05 19.02
C ARG A 274 1.38 5.94 17.79
N VAL A 275 0.39 6.75 17.43
CA VAL A 275 0.52 7.72 16.33
C VAL A 275 1.55 8.78 16.71
N ARG A 276 1.51 9.30 17.94
CA ARG A 276 2.50 10.27 18.44
C ARG A 276 3.91 9.70 18.42
N MET A 277 4.11 8.46 18.88
CA MET A 277 5.41 7.80 18.89
C MET A 277 5.98 7.61 17.47
N VAL A 278 5.15 7.16 16.53
CA VAL A 278 5.58 6.96 15.15
C VAL A 278 5.80 8.29 14.43
N ALA A 279 4.98 9.31 14.71
CA ALA A 279 5.18 10.67 14.19
C ALA A 279 6.53 11.25 14.65
N ALA A 280 6.88 11.10 15.93
CA ALA A 280 8.17 11.54 16.45
C ALA A 280 9.35 10.85 15.71
N ARG A 281 9.24 9.55 15.43
CA ARG A 281 10.25 8.82 14.63
C ARG A 281 10.26 9.27 13.16
N ALA A 282 9.10 9.56 12.59
CA ALA A 282 8.96 10.04 11.21
C ALA A 282 9.56 11.43 11.00
N LEU A 283 9.75 12.23 12.06
CA LEU A 283 10.46 13.51 11.98
C LEU A 283 11.97 13.33 11.77
N VAL A 284 12.58 12.24 12.26
CA VAL A 284 14.03 12.01 12.17
C VAL A 284 14.57 12.12 10.74
N PRO A 285 14.05 11.40 9.72
CA PRO A 285 14.56 11.52 8.35
C PRO A 285 14.25 12.85 7.68
N LEU A 286 13.41 13.70 8.27
CA LEU A 286 13.10 15.03 7.73
C LEU A 286 14.09 16.11 8.20
N VAL A 287 14.93 15.80 9.19
CA VAL A 287 15.96 16.72 9.70
C VAL A 287 17.12 16.74 8.72
N ALA A 288 17.67 17.94 8.48
CA ALA A 288 18.86 18.06 7.66
C ALA A 288 20.07 17.51 8.40
N THR A 289 20.95 16.77 7.74
CA THR A 289 22.13 16.19 8.41
C THR A 289 23.07 17.27 8.95
N CYS A 290 23.06 18.48 8.37
CA CYS A 290 23.79 19.64 8.88
C CYS A 290 23.24 20.19 10.21
N GLN A 291 22.06 19.74 10.65
CA GLN A 291 21.44 20.08 11.93
C GLN A 291 21.66 18.99 12.98
N LEU A 292 22.23 17.84 12.59
CA LEU A 292 22.59 16.79 13.54
C LEU A 292 23.91 17.20 14.21
N ALA A 293 23.94 17.14 15.54
CA ALA A 293 25.18 17.32 16.27
C ALA A 293 26.13 16.15 15.95
N ASP A 294 27.39 16.46 15.70
CA ASP A 294 28.45 15.46 15.61
C ASP A 294 28.62 14.84 17.02
N PHE A 295 28.34 13.55 17.15
CA PHE A 295 28.50 12.78 18.39
C PHE A 295 29.64 11.78 18.28
#